data_AF-X0ZQC4-F1
#
_entry.id   AF-X0ZQC4-F1
#
_cell.length_a   1.000
_cell.length_b   1.000
_cell.length_c   1.000
_cell.angle_alpha   90.00
_cell.angle_beta   90.00
_cell.angle_gamma   90.00
#
_symmetry.space_group_name_H-M   'P 1'
#
loop_
_entity.id
_entity.type
_entity.pdbx_description
1 polymer ?
#
loop_
_entity_poly.entity_id
_entity_poly.type
_entity_poly.pdbx_seq_one_letter_code
_entity_poly.pdbx_strand_id
1 'polypeptide(L)' 'MNFKDKVVIVTGAAVGIGRATAIAFAEKNAKVIVADIRP' A
#
# COMPACT_ATOMS: atom_id res chain seq x y z
N MET A 1 -0.62 13.58 -7.40
CA MET A 1 -0.59 13.76 -5.92
C MET A 1 0.63 13.01 -5.39
N ASN A 2 1.46 13.66 -4.58
CA ASN A 2 2.69 13.09 -4.00
C ASN A 2 2.42 12.77 -2.52
N PHE A 3 2.83 11.59 -2.05
CA PHE A 3 2.62 11.09 -0.68
C PHE A 3 3.92 10.95 0.12
N LYS A 4 4.98 11.66 -0.32
CA LYS A 4 6.23 11.74 0.43
C LYS A 4 5.99 12.09 1.90
N ASP A 5 6.72 11.42 2.79
CA ASP A 5 6.66 11.58 4.25
C ASP A 5 5.28 11.22 4.88
N LYS A 6 4.42 10.51 4.13
CA LYS A 6 3.18 9.92 4.65
C LYS A 6 3.31 8.42 4.82
N VAL A 7 2.70 7.91 5.90
CA VAL A 7 2.55 6.49 6.16
C VAL A 7 1.14 6.06 5.76
N VAL A 8 1.05 4.99 4.96
CA VAL A 8 -0.23 4.43 4.48
C VAL A 8 -0.28 2.95 4.85
N ILE A 9 -1.37 2.52 5.48
CA ILE A 9 -1.63 1.11 5.78
C ILE A 9 -2.67 0.61 4.78
N VAL A 10 -2.38 -0.50 4.11
CA VAL A 10 -3.32 -1.16 3.19
C VAL A 10 -3.60 -2.57 3.69
N THR A 11 -4.87 -2.85 4.01
CA THR A 11 -5.35 -4.18 4.42
C THR A 11 -5.79 -5.00 3.20
N GLY A 12 -5.73 -6.33 3.29
CA GLY A 12 -6.08 -7.22 2.16
C GLY A 12 -5.13 -7.05 0.96
N ALA A 13 -3.89 -6.68 1.22
CA ALA A 13 -2.93 -6.22 0.22
C ALA A 13 -2.04 -7.31 -0.39
N ALA A 14 -2.27 -8.58 -0.07
CA ALA A 14 -1.55 -9.71 -0.68
C ALA A 14 -1.91 -9.88 -2.16
N VAL A 15 -3.17 -9.62 -2.54
CA VAL A 15 -3.66 -9.85 -3.91
C VAL A 15 -4.65 -8.79 -4.39
N GLY A 16 -5.01 -8.85 -5.68
CA GLY A 16 -6.10 -8.08 -6.27
C GLY A 16 -5.96 -6.56 -6.06
N ILE A 17 -7.07 -5.93 -5.71
CA ILE A 17 -7.18 -4.47 -5.57
C ILE A 17 -6.32 -3.96 -4.42
N GLY A 18 -6.21 -4.69 -3.30
CA GLY A 18 -5.36 -4.29 -2.18
C GLY A 18 -3.89 -4.21 -2.59
N ARG A 19 -3.39 -5.22 -3.31
CA ARG A 19 -2.03 -5.22 -3.86
C ARG A 19 -1.80 -4.06 -4.82
N ALA A 20 -2.72 -3.85 -5.77
CA ALA A 20 -2.63 -2.75 -6.72
C ALA A 20 -2.63 -1.37 -6.01
N THR A 21 -3.43 -1.23 -4.96
CA THR A 21 -3.51 -0.01 -4.15
C THR A 21 -2.20 0.26 -3.41
N ALA A 22 -1.62 -0.77 -2.77
CA ALA A 22 -0.34 -0.65 -2.08
C ALA A 22 0.79 -0.20 -3.03
N ILE A 23 0.84 -0.78 -4.23
CA ILE A 23 1.81 -0.40 -5.26
C ILE A 23 1.59 1.05 -5.70
N ALA A 24 0.34 1.44 -6.02
CA ALA A 24 0.04 2.80 -6.47
C ALA A 24 0.38 3.88 -5.44
N PHE A 25 0.32 3.58 -4.14
CA PHE A 25 0.78 4.50 -3.09
C PHE A 25 2.30 4.55 -2.98
N ALA A 26 2.98 3.40 -3.12
CA ALA A 26 4.43 3.32 -3.10
C ALA A 26 5.06 4.09 -4.28
N GLU A 27 4.49 3.97 -5.49
CA GLU A 27 4.90 4.74 -6.69
C GLU A 27 4.78 6.26 -6.49
N LYS A 28 3.92 6.69 -5.57
CA LYS A 28 3.73 8.10 -5.20
C LYS A 28 4.50 8.51 -3.96
N ASN A 29 5.56 7.77 -3.60
CA ASN A 29 6.50 8.04 -2.51
C ASN A 29 5.92 7.90 -1.08
N ALA A 30 4.81 7.19 -0.90
CA ALA A 30 4.34 6.86 0.45
C ALA A 30 5.24 5.78 1.10
N LYS A 31 5.38 5.83 2.42
CA LYS A 31 5.84 4.66 3.20
C LYS A 31 4.64 3.75 3.41
N VAL A 32 4.58 2.64 2.68
CA VAL A 32 3.43 1.73 2.69
C VAL A 32 3.67 0.56 3.64
N ILE A 33 2.69 0.30 4.51
CA ILE A 33 2.60 -0.91 5.34
C ILE A 33 1.51 -1.80 4.75
N VAL A 34 1.88 -3.04 4.45
CA VAL A 34 0.99 -4.07 3.91
C VAL A 34 0.52 -4.95 5.06
N ALA A 35 -0.78 -5.14 5.18
CA ALA A 35 -1.38 -6.05 6.16
C ALA A 35 -2.35 -7.02 5.45
N ASP A 36 -2.19 -8.31 5.68
CA ASP A 36 -3.11 -9.34 5.18
C ASP A 36 -3.21 -10.48 6.18
N ILE A 37 -4.24 -11.30 6.02
CA ILE A 37 -4.59 -12.44 6.86
C ILE A 37 -4.47 -13.75 6.05
N ARG A 38 -3.30 -13.96 5.42
CA ARG A 38 -2.69 -15.25 5.06
C ARG A 38 -1.39 -15.01 4.26
N PRO A 39 -0.35 -15.86 4.43
CA PRO A 39 0.94 -15.70 3.76
C PRO A 39 0.86 -15.86 2.24
#